data_AF-A0A935CP59-F1
#
_entry.id   AF-A0A935CP59-F1
#
_cell.length_a   1.000
_cell.length_b   1.000
_cell.length_c   1.000
_cell.angle_alpha   90.00
_cell.angle_beta   90.00
_cell.angle_gamma   90.00
#
_symmetry.space_group_name_H-M   'P 1'
#
loop_
_entity.id
_entity.type
_entity.pdbx_description
1 polymer ?
#
loop_
_entity_poly.entity_id
_entity_poly.type
_entity_poly.pdbx_seq_one_letter_code
_entity_poly.pdbx_strand_id
1 'polypeptide(L)'
;MGTAPSLDSASLTARAAQARTHLDNCQLCPHRCGETRATGRGVCRVDTRTFIASEMLHMGEEEAIRPAHAVFFSGCTATCTFCTAARFAFRPQYGVEATPGQLAAAVRRRVAQGARTLEFVGGDPLPHLPFVLETLALLGHDANNAPPVVWNSNFYQTPEALALLDGVVALYLPDLKFGNDRCGLELGGMPDYWAVVTGAIAWVATRSPVMVRHLLMPGHFDCCTEPVLRWLATAVPQVTVSLLTQYFPPAQAWQPGGVPQHG
;
A
#
# COMPACT_ATOMS: atom_id res chain seq x y z
N MET A 1 -13.13 16.09 -2.51
CA MET A 1 -12.02 15.47 -3.28
C MET A 1 -11.85 16.28 -4.55
N GLY A 2 -10.65 16.78 -4.83
CA GLY A 2 -10.35 17.41 -6.12
C GLY A 2 -10.55 16.42 -7.27
N THR A 3 -10.81 16.94 -8.47
CA THR A 3 -10.84 16.12 -9.69
C THR A 3 -9.50 15.38 -9.82
N ALA A 4 -9.54 14.04 -9.90
CA ALA A 4 -8.35 13.25 -10.15
C ALA A 4 -7.66 13.75 -11.44
N PRO A 5 -6.33 13.70 -11.53
CA PRO A 5 -5.63 14.11 -12.75
C PRO A 5 -6.14 13.27 -13.91
N SER A 6 -6.60 13.91 -14.99
CA SER A 6 -6.92 13.21 -16.23
C SER A 6 -5.62 12.89 -16.95
N LEU A 7 -4.94 11.81 -16.55
CA LEU A 7 -3.99 11.18 -17.45
C LEU A 7 -4.78 10.69 -18.69
N ASP A 8 -4.14 10.47 -19.83
CA ASP A 8 -4.80 9.81 -20.96
C ASP A 8 -4.47 8.31 -20.98
N SER A 9 -5.19 7.54 -21.78
CA SER A 9 -5.01 6.07 -21.83
C SER A 9 -3.63 5.69 -22.40
N ALA A 10 -3.07 6.52 -23.29
CA ALA A 10 -1.75 6.33 -23.85
C ALA A 10 -0.65 6.44 -22.77
N SER A 11 -0.77 7.42 -21.88
CA SER A 11 0.13 7.61 -20.74
C SER A 11 0.09 6.43 -19.76
N LEU A 12 -1.11 5.94 -19.43
CA LEU A 12 -1.24 4.75 -18.58
C LEU A 12 -0.65 3.50 -19.24
N THR A 13 -0.84 3.33 -20.54
CA THR A 13 -0.28 2.20 -21.29
C THR A 13 1.26 2.25 -21.28
N ALA A 14 1.85 3.43 -21.49
CA ALA A 14 3.30 3.61 -21.42
C ALA A 14 3.84 3.34 -20.02
N ARG A 15 3.17 3.83 -18.97
CA ARG A 15 3.52 3.55 -17.57
C ARG A 15 3.40 2.06 -17.23
N ALA A 16 2.35 1.38 -17.71
CA ALA A 16 2.20 -0.06 -17.53
C ALA A 16 3.35 -0.83 -18.21
N ALA A 17 3.73 -0.46 -19.43
CA ALA A 17 4.87 -1.04 -20.13
C ALA A 17 6.19 -0.82 -19.37
N GLN A 18 6.43 0.40 -18.86
CA GLN A 18 7.59 0.70 -18.02
C GLN A 18 7.56 -0.13 -16.72
N ALA A 19 6.42 -0.20 -16.04
CA ALA A 19 6.28 -0.95 -14.80
C ALA A 19 6.54 -2.45 -15.00
N ARG A 20 6.15 -3.02 -16.15
CA ARG A 20 6.41 -4.43 -16.49
C ARG A 20 7.89 -4.78 -16.52
N THR A 21 8.78 -3.83 -16.83
CA THR A 21 10.24 -4.08 -16.77
C THR A 21 10.71 -4.49 -15.36
N HIS A 22 9.98 -4.09 -14.31
CA HIS A 22 10.27 -4.49 -12.94
C HIS A 22 9.87 -5.93 -12.60
N LEU A 23 9.18 -6.64 -13.49
CA LEU A 23 8.94 -8.08 -13.34
C LEU A 23 10.24 -8.87 -13.55
N ASP A 24 11.08 -8.43 -14.49
CA ASP A 24 12.36 -9.07 -14.82
C ASP A 24 13.54 -8.44 -14.05
N ASN A 25 13.47 -7.16 -13.69
CA ASN A 25 14.48 -6.50 -12.86
C ASN A 25 13.82 -5.61 -11.79
N CYS A 26 13.47 -6.21 -10.65
CA CYS A 26 12.68 -5.54 -9.63
C CYS A 26 13.44 -4.43 -8.89
N GLN A 27 12.91 -3.21 -9.00
CA GLN A 27 13.43 -2.00 -8.35
C GLN A 27 12.32 -1.20 -7.63
N LEU A 28 11.16 -1.82 -7.36
CA LEU A 28 9.96 -1.13 -6.85
C LEU A 28 10.06 -0.70 -5.39
N CYS A 29 10.80 -1.45 -4.58
CA CYS A 29 11.04 -1.16 -3.17
C CYS A 29 12.56 -1.19 -2.88
N PRO A 30 13.01 -0.61 -1.75
CA PRO A 30 14.44 -0.53 -1.44
C PRO A 30 15.17 -1.88 -1.34
N HIS A 31 14.45 -3.01 -1.23
CA HIS A 31 15.07 -4.35 -1.28
C HIS A 31 15.70 -4.69 -2.64
N ARG A 32 15.30 -3.99 -3.73
CA ARG A 32 15.90 -4.09 -5.08
C ARG A 32 16.25 -5.52 -5.50
N CYS A 33 15.27 -6.43 -5.41
CA CYS A 33 15.49 -7.87 -5.61
C CYS A 33 15.95 -8.28 -7.02
N GLY A 34 15.90 -7.38 -8.01
CA GLY A 34 16.35 -7.64 -9.37
C GLY A 34 15.62 -8.84 -10.01
N GLU A 35 16.38 -9.69 -10.68
CA GLU A 35 15.89 -10.87 -11.42
C GLU A 35 15.26 -11.95 -10.53
N THR A 36 15.58 -11.96 -9.23
CA THR A 36 15.04 -12.97 -8.31
C THR A 36 13.53 -12.88 -8.14
N ARG A 37 12.94 -11.70 -8.43
CA ARG A 37 11.50 -11.48 -8.40
C ARG A 37 10.76 -12.43 -9.33
N ALA A 38 11.22 -12.64 -10.56
CA ALA A 38 10.50 -13.43 -11.56
C ALA A 38 10.20 -14.87 -11.12
N THR A 39 10.96 -15.39 -10.15
CA THR A 39 10.82 -16.73 -9.58
C THR A 39 10.21 -16.74 -8.17
N GLY A 40 9.70 -15.60 -7.68
CA GLY A 40 9.12 -15.48 -6.34
C GLY A 40 10.13 -15.58 -5.20
N ARG A 41 11.44 -15.41 -5.47
CA ARG A 41 12.50 -15.49 -4.46
C ARG A 41 12.89 -14.13 -3.85
N GLY A 42 12.30 -13.03 -4.32
CA GLY A 42 12.45 -11.72 -3.69
C GLY A 42 11.77 -11.66 -2.31
N VAL A 43 12.01 -10.57 -1.57
CA VAL A 43 11.53 -10.43 -0.18
C VAL A 43 10.01 -10.57 -0.05
N CYS A 44 9.24 -9.97 -0.98
CA CYS A 44 7.79 -10.06 -0.97
C CYS A 44 7.22 -11.39 -1.47
N ARG A 45 8.06 -12.25 -2.06
CA ARG A 45 7.72 -13.57 -2.61
C ARG A 45 6.71 -13.57 -3.78
N VAL A 46 6.27 -12.40 -4.23
CA VAL A 46 5.42 -12.24 -5.41
C VAL A 46 6.27 -12.45 -6.66
N ASP A 47 5.78 -13.29 -7.58
CA ASP A 47 6.41 -13.56 -8.87
C ASP A 47 5.84 -12.64 -9.97
N THR A 48 5.65 -13.16 -11.18
CA THR A 48 5.02 -12.44 -12.31
C THR A 48 3.49 -12.47 -12.27
N ARG A 49 2.90 -13.29 -11.40
CA ARG A 49 1.45 -13.46 -11.26
C ARG A 49 0.94 -12.66 -10.07
N THR A 50 -0.31 -12.22 -10.18
CA THR A 50 -1.00 -11.49 -9.11
C THR A 50 -2.13 -12.33 -8.56
N PHE A 51 -2.16 -12.46 -7.25
CA PHE A 51 -3.26 -13.08 -6.51
C PHE A 51 -3.99 -12.03 -5.70
N ILE A 52 -5.32 -12.05 -5.80
CA ILE A 52 -6.22 -11.20 -5.03
C ILE A 52 -6.77 -12.05 -3.89
N ALA A 53 -6.42 -11.70 -2.65
CA ALA A 53 -6.89 -12.37 -1.44
C ALA A 53 -8.41 -12.21 -1.28
N SER A 54 -8.91 -11.02 -1.56
CA SER A 54 -10.33 -10.67 -1.59
C SER A 54 -10.54 -9.33 -2.29
N GLU A 55 -11.72 -9.12 -2.86
CA GLU A 55 -12.20 -7.79 -3.27
C GLU A 55 -13.63 -7.59 -2.76
N MET A 56 -13.96 -6.37 -2.36
CA MET A 56 -15.29 -6.05 -1.81
C MET A 56 -15.64 -4.58 -1.93
N LEU A 57 -16.94 -4.28 -1.81
CA LEU A 57 -17.40 -2.93 -1.52
C LEU A 57 -17.22 -2.66 -0.01
N HIS A 58 -16.24 -1.84 0.31
CA HIS A 58 -15.78 -1.59 1.67
C HIS A 58 -16.29 -0.25 2.20
N MET A 59 -16.77 -0.30 3.44
CA MET A 59 -17.31 0.84 4.18
C MET A 59 -16.42 1.21 5.37
N GLY A 60 -15.09 1.05 5.26
CA GLY A 60 -14.03 1.20 6.29
C GLY A 60 -14.05 2.44 7.21
N GLU A 61 -12.89 2.90 7.66
CA GLU A 61 -12.85 3.94 8.71
C GLU A 61 -12.81 5.35 8.10
N GLU A 62 -12.01 5.56 7.07
CA GLU A 62 -11.78 6.86 6.45
C GLU A 62 -12.99 7.29 5.60
N GLU A 63 -13.85 8.19 6.13
CA GLU A 63 -15.05 8.69 5.46
C GLU A 63 -14.81 9.19 4.03
N ALA A 64 -13.68 9.86 3.80
CA ALA A 64 -13.30 10.38 2.49
C ALA A 64 -13.31 9.28 1.41
N ILE A 65 -12.95 8.04 1.76
CA ILE A 65 -12.68 6.95 0.82
C ILE A 65 -13.94 6.15 0.48
N ARG A 66 -14.99 6.24 1.29
CA ARG A 66 -16.13 5.29 1.26
C ARG A 66 -17.27 5.72 0.33
N PRO A 67 -18.05 4.77 -0.22
CA PRO A 67 -17.77 3.34 -0.34
C PRO A 67 -16.62 3.06 -1.31
N ALA A 68 -15.67 2.22 -0.92
CA ALA A 68 -14.51 1.88 -1.75
C ALA A 68 -14.67 0.49 -2.37
N HIS A 69 -14.31 0.33 -3.64
CA HIS A 69 -13.95 -1.00 -4.12
C HIS A 69 -12.54 -1.30 -3.60
N ALA A 70 -12.45 -2.03 -2.49
CA ALA A 70 -11.18 -2.41 -1.89
C ALA A 70 -10.70 -3.74 -2.48
N VAL A 71 -9.50 -3.71 -3.06
CA VAL A 71 -8.83 -4.87 -3.65
C VAL A 71 -7.65 -5.23 -2.78
N PHE A 72 -7.72 -6.39 -2.10
CA PHE A 72 -6.67 -6.86 -1.21
C PHE A 72 -5.73 -7.82 -1.94
N PHE A 73 -4.53 -7.36 -2.26
CA PHE A 73 -3.49 -8.19 -2.86
C PHE A 73 -2.77 -9.09 -1.84
N SER A 74 -2.27 -10.23 -2.33
CA SER A 74 -1.45 -11.18 -1.55
C SER A 74 0.04 -10.94 -1.78
N GLY A 75 0.82 -10.94 -0.70
CA GLY A 75 2.24 -10.56 -0.72
C GLY A 75 2.48 -9.17 -0.11
N CYS A 76 3.65 -8.96 0.49
CA CYS A 76 4.02 -7.71 1.14
C CYS A 76 5.54 -7.55 1.16
N THR A 77 6.04 -6.32 0.99
CA THR A 77 7.48 -6.00 1.13
C THR A 77 7.97 -5.93 2.57
N ALA A 78 7.04 -5.84 3.54
CA ALA A 78 7.31 -5.76 4.96
C ALA A 78 7.00 -7.09 5.66
N THR A 79 7.60 -7.31 6.83
CA THR A 79 7.39 -8.49 7.69
C THR A 79 6.90 -8.09 9.07
N CYS A 80 5.92 -7.19 9.10
CA CYS A 80 5.38 -6.62 10.35
C CYS A 80 4.99 -7.72 11.34
N THR A 81 5.58 -7.72 12.55
CA THR A 81 5.30 -8.74 13.58
C THR A 81 3.84 -8.71 14.06
N PHE A 82 3.18 -7.56 13.94
CA PHE A 82 1.77 -7.30 14.28
C PHE A 82 0.83 -7.32 13.06
N CYS A 83 1.24 -7.96 11.95
CA CYS A 83 0.47 -7.91 10.69
C CYS A 83 -0.90 -8.59 10.81
N THR A 84 -1.99 -7.80 10.75
CA THR A 84 -3.37 -8.30 10.69
C THR A 84 -3.67 -9.04 9.39
N ALA A 85 -2.92 -8.73 8.33
CA ALA A 85 -2.99 -9.35 7.00
C ALA A 85 -2.08 -10.57 6.84
N ALA A 86 -1.42 -11.07 7.90
CA ALA A 86 -0.39 -12.13 7.81
C ALA A 86 -0.85 -13.36 7.01
N ARG A 87 -2.15 -13.68 7.08
CA ARG A 87 -2.80 -14.78 6.33
C ARG A 87 -2.48 -14.73 4.82
N PHE A 88 -2.39 -13.55 4.23
CA PHE A 88 -2.16 -13.36 2.79
C PHE A 88 -0.93 -12.49 2.47
N ALA A 89 -0.49 -11.61 3.39
CA ALA A 89 0.74 -10.83 3.25
C ALA A 89 2.00 -11.69 3.11
N PHE A 90 2.06 -12.84 3.80
CA PHE A 90 3.23 -13.74 3.78
C PHE A 90 3.04 -15.00 2.92
N ARG A 91 1.88 -15.12 2.26
CA ARG A 91 1.52 -16.21 1.36
C ARG A 91 1.05 -15.60 0.03
N PRO A 92 1.99 -15.27 -0.89
CA PRO A 92 1.71 -14.50 -2.11
C PRO A 92 0.75 -15.19 -3.09
N GLN A 93 0.54 -16.51 -2.96
CA GLN A 93 -0.40 -17.30 -3.77
C GLN A 93 -1.76 -17.50 -3.08
N TYR A 94 -2.00 -16.85 -1.94
CA TYR A 94 -3.30 -16.91 -1.26
C TYR A 94 -4.36 -16.17 -2.09
N GLY A 95 -5.57 -16.73 -2.17
CA GLY A 95 -6.69 -16.13 -2.90
C GLY A 95 -6.79 -16.64 -4.33
N VAL A 96 -7.19 -15.76 -5.25
CA VAL A 96 -7.45 -16.12 -6.66
C VAL A 96 -6.43 -15.44 -7.56
N GLU A 97 -5.79 -16.21 -8.44
CA GLU A 97 -4.95 -15.66 -9.50
C GLU A 97 -5.82 -14.82 -10.45
N ALA A 98 -5.43 -13.58 -10.69
CA ALA A 98 -6.20 -12.63 -11.47
C ALA A 98 -5.40 -12.12 -12.66
N THR A 99 -6.12 -11.78 -13.73
CA THR A 99 -5.61 -10.99 -14.86
C THR A 99 -6.08 -9.54 -14.76
N PRO A 100 -5.35 -8.58 -15.36
CA PRO A 100 -5.76 -7.17 -15.38
C PRO A 100 -7.18 -6.97 -15.96
N GLY A 101 -7.54 -7.74 -16.98
CA GLY A 101 -8.88 -7.70 -17.58
C GLY A 101 -9.99 -8.19 -16.63
N GLN A 102 -9.72 -9.23 -15.83
CA GLN A 102 -10.67 -9.70 -14.81
C GLN A 102 -10.89 -8.65 -13.72
N LEU A 103 -9.83 -7.99 -13.24
CA LEU A 103 -9.96 -6.93 -12.25
C LEU A 103 -10.66 -5.70 -12.84
N ALA A 104 -10.33 -5.28 -14.07
CA ALA A 104 -11.03 -4.18 -14.75
C ALA A 104 -12.54 -4.44 -14.87
N ALA A 105 -12.94 -5.68 -15.20
CA ALA A 105 -14.34 -6.06 -15.20
C ALA A 105 -14.96 -6.00 -13.78
N ALA A 106 -14.22 -6.40 -12.75
CA ALA A 106 -14.68 -6.30 -11.36
C ALA A 106 -14.86 -4.84 -10.90
N VAL A 107 -13.93 -3.96 -11.27
CA VAL A 107 -14.04 -2.51 -10.98
C VAL A 107 -15.32 -1.94 -11.57
N ARG A 108 -15.61 -2.18 -12.85
CA ARG A 108 -16.86 -1.70 -13.48
C ARG A 108 -18.10 -2.20 -12.77
N ARG A 109 -18.12 -3.49 -12.35
CA ARG A 109 -19.23 -4.05 -11.56
C ARG A 109 -19.39 -3.33 -10.22
N ARG A 110 -18.30 -3.02 -9.53
CA ARG A 110 -18.34 -2.36 -8.21
C ARG A 110 -18.73 -0.89 -8.30
N VAL A 111 -18.31 -0.19 -9.36
CA VAL A 111 -18.79 1.16 -9.69
C VAL A 111 -20.30 1.14 -9.89
N ALA A 112 -20.83 0.20 -10.67
CA ALA A 112 -22.28 0.04 -10.86
C ALA A 112 -23.03 -0.31 -9.55
N GLN A 113 -22.33 -0.87 -8.56
CA GLN A 113 -22.87 -1.15 -7.22
C GLN A 113 -22.69 0.03 -6.23
N GLY A 114 -22.15 1.17 -6.68
CA GLY A 114 -22.02 2.38 -5.89
C GLY A 114 -20.63 2.65 -5.29
N ALA A 115 -19.59 1.92 -5.71
CA ALA A 115 -18.22 2.26 -5.33
C ALA A 115 -17.85 3.67 -5.83
N ARG A 116 -17.40 4.53 -4.91
CA ARG A 116 -16.97 5.90 -5.18
C ARG A 116 -15.46 6.03 -5.36
N THR A 117 -14.70 5.04 -4.91
CA THR A 117 -13.25 4.98 -5.06
C THR A 117 -12.81 3.56 -5.42
N LEU A 118 -11.63 3.44 -6.01
CA LEU A 118 -10.93 2.17 -6.21
C LEU A 118 -9.72 2.16 -5.29
N GLU A 119 -9.76 1.35 -4.24
CA GLU A 119 -8.69 1.25 -3.27
C GLU A 119 -7.84 0.01 -3.54
N PHE A 120 -6.58 0.25 -3.91
CA PHE A 120 -5.58 -0.80 -3.94
C PHE A 120 -4.94 -0.92 -2.56
N VAL A 121 -5.12 -2.08 -1.96
CA VAL A 121 -4.69 -2.42 -0.60
C VAL A 121 -4.23 -3.89 -0.59
N GLY A 122 -3.94 -4.47 0.57
CA GLY A 122 -3.56 -5.87 0.71
C GLY A 122 -2.46 -6.04 1.72
N GLY A 123 -1.64 -7.08 1.55
CA GLY A 123 -0.37 -7.14 2.26
C GLY A 123 0.44 -5.86 1.96
N ASP A 124 0.63 -5.55 0.68
CA ASP A 124 1.04 -4.26 0.15
C ASP A 124 0.69 -4.23 -1.35
N PRO A 125 0.15 -3.15 -1.94
CA PRO A 125 -0.15 -3.12 -3.38
C PRO A 125 1.09 -2.91 -4.25
N LEU A 126 2.21 -2.42 -3.71
CA LEU A 126 3.43 -2.10 -4.45
C LEU A 126 4.04 -3.29 -5.24
N PRO A 127 4.12 -4.52 -4.70
CA PRO A 127 4.52 -5.68 -5.49
C PRO A 127 3.68 -5.85 -6.76
N HIS A 128 2.43 -5.41 -6.76
CA HIS A 128 1.47 -5.55 -7.86
C HIS A 128 1.36 -4.30 -8.73
N LEU A 129 2.25 -3.31 -8.57
CA LEU A 129 2.22 -2.07 -9.36
C LEU A 129 2.13 -2.31 -10.89
N PRO A 130 2.86 -3.25 -11.51
CA PRO A 130 2.71 -3.51 -12.96
C PRO A 130 1.29 -3.97 -13.33
N PHE A 131 0.72 -4.88 -12.53
CA PHE A 131 -0.64 -5.39 -12.70
C PHE A 131 -1.69 -4.30 -12.49
N VAL A 132 -1.50 -3.42 -11.51
CA VAL A 132 -2.37 -2.28 -11.22
C VAL A 132 -2.40 -1.32 -12.40
N LEU A 133 -1.23 -0.90 -12.91
CA LEU A 133 -1.16 0.05 -14.02
C LEU A 133 -1.73 -0.53 -15.31
N GLU A 134 -1.53 -1.82 -15.57
CA GLU A 134 -2.17 -2.50 -16.71
C GLU A 134 -3.69 -2.56 -16.55
N THR A 135 -4.19 -2.82 -15.34
CA THR A 135 -5.63 -2.78 -15.05
C THR A 135 -6.22 -1.39 -15.29
N LEU A 136 -5.55 -0.34 -14.83
CA LEU A 136 -5.98 1.04 -15.03
C LEU A 136 -5.94 1.44 -16.51
N ALA A 137 -4.92 1.00 -17.26
CA ALA A 137 -4.85 1.22 -18.70
C ALA A 137 -6.07 0.62 -19.45
N LEU A 138 -6.52 -0.57 -19.03
CA LEU A 138 -7.72 -1.24 -19.58
C LEU A 138 -9.04 -0.58 -19.16
N LEU A 139 -9.07 0.11 -18.01
CA LEU A 139 -10.24 0.87 -17.57
C LEU A 139 -10.38 2.20 -18.32
N GLY A 140 -9.25 2.83 -18.65
CA GLY A 140 -9.21 4.18 -19.21
C GLY A 140 -9.63 5.24 -18.19
N HIS A 141 -9.96 6.44 -18.69
CA HIS A 141 -10.20 7.64 -17.86
C HIS A 141 -11.64 8.11 -17.80
N ASP A 142 -12.56 7.33 -18.39
CA ASP A 142 -13.97 7.63 -18.23
C ASP A 142 -14.35 7.39 -16.76
N ALA A 143 -14.86 8.42 -16.08
CA ALA A 143 -15.28 8.36 -14.69
C ALA A 143 -16.39 7.30 -14.46
N ASN A 144 -17.12 6.92 -15.51
CA ASN A 144 -18.09 5.82 -15.45
C ASN A 144 -17.40 4.43 -15.42
N ASN A 145 -16.12 4.35 -15.81
CA ASN A 145 -15.31 3.14 -15.85
C ASN A 145 -14.30 3.06 -14.71
N ALA A 146 -13.68 4.18 -14.33
CA ALA A 146 -12.63 4.25 -13.31
C ALA A 146 -12.96 5.33 -12.25
N PRO A 147 -13.29 4.95 -11.01
CA PRO A 147 -13.42 5.91 -9.92
C PRO A 147 -12.03 6.37 -9.46
N PRO A 148 -11.93 7.48 -8.68
CA PRO A 148 -10.67 7.93 -8.10
C PRO A 148 -9.90 6.81 -7.40
N VAL A 149 -8.61 6.68 -7.74
CA VAL A 149 -7.72 5.65 -7.22
C VAL A 149 -7.17 6.06 -5.85
N VAL A 150 -7.25 5.15 -4.89
CA VAL A 150 -6.63 5.25 -3.57
C VAL A 150 -5.49 4.24 -3.48
N TRP A 151 -4.31 4.70 -3.06
CA TRP A 151 -3.12 3.85 -2.89
C TRP A 151 -2.82 3.65 -1.40
N ASN A 152 -3.30 2.53 -0.83
CA ASN A 152 -3.12 2.17 0.57
C ASN A 152 -1.97 1.19 0.73
N SER A 153 -0.83 1.67 1.23
CA SER A 153 0.44 0.94 1.20
C SER A 153 1.26 1.19 2.46
N ASN A 154 2.15 0.24 2.78
CA ASN A 154 3.18 0.44 3.80
C ASN A 154 4.18 1.55 3.43
N PHE A 155 4.12 2.04 2.18
CA PHE A 155 4.85 3.17 1.62
C PHE A 155 6.37 3.03 1.60
N TYR A 156 6.87 1.81 1.80
CA TYR A 156 8.28 1.46 1.67
C TYR A 156 8.63 1.23 0.18
N GLN A 157 8.64 2.32 -0.58
CA GLN A 157 8.72 2.34 -2.04
C GLN A 157 9.84 3.24 -2.54
N THR A 158 10.33 2.96 -3.76
CA THR A 158 11.40 3.72 -4.38
C THR A 158 10.88 4.94 -5.16
N PRO A 159 11.75 5.93 -5.45
CA PRO A 159 11.41 7.02 -6.38
C PRO A 159 10.91 6.55 -7.75
N GLU A 160 11.45 5.44 -8.26
CA GLU A 160 11.04 4.81 -9.51
C GLU A 160 9.56 4.35 -9.47
N ALA A 161 9.14 3.73 -8.36
CA ALA A 161 7.75 3.35 -8.15
C ALA A 161 6.83 4.57 -7.95
N LEU A 162 7.29 5.59 -7.21
CA LEU A 162 6.55 6.84 -7.04
C LEU A 162 6.32 7.57 -8.37
N ALA A 163 7.34 7.64 -9.22
CA ALA A 163 7.23 8.26 -10.54
C ALA A 163 6.18 7.56 -11.41
N LEU A 164 6.06 6.24 -11.33
CA LEU A 164 5.04 5.46 -12.04
C LEU A 164 3.62 5.77 -11.54
N LEU A 165 3.46 6.03 -10.23
CA LEU A 165 2.18 6.37 -9.59
C LEU A 165 1.81 7.87 -9.74
N ASP A 166 2.77 8.73 -10.04
CA ASP A 166 2.56 10.19 -10.12
C ASP A 166 1.46 10.56 -11.14
N GLY A 167 0.47 11.32 -10.68
CA GLY A 167 -0.70 11.69 -11.46
C GLY A 167 -1.74 10.57 -11.65
N VAL A 168 -1.47 9.33 -11.23
CA VAL A 168 -2.41 8.20 -11.33
C VAL A 168 -3.30 8.11 -10.08
N VAL A 169 -2.73 8.38 -8.92
CA VAL A 169 -3.38 8.22 -7.62
C VAL A 169 -4.08 9.52 -7.22
N ALA A 170 -5.35 9.44 -6.86
CA ALA A 170 -6.14 10.59 -6.41
C ALA A 170 -5.96 10.86 -4.90
N LEU A 171 -5.68 9.82 -4.11
CA LEU A 171 -5.35 9.92 -2.69
C LEU A 171 -4.32 8.86 -2.32
N TYR A 172 -3.18 9.29 -1.78
CA TYR A 172 -2.23 8.38 -1.16
C TYR A 172 -2.62 8.16 0.31
N LEU A 173 -2.60 6.90 0.73
CA LEU A 173 -2.91 6.48 2.09
C LEU A 173 -1.70 5.71 2.68
N PRO A 174 -0.55 6.39 2.91
CA PRO A 174 0.66 5.77 3.46
C PRO A 174 0.49 5.37 4.93
N ASP A 175 1.01 4.20 5.29
CA ASP A 175 1.21 3.86 6.70
C ASP A 175 2.61 4.31 7.19
N LEU A 176 2.66 5.36 8.00
CA LEU A 176 3.87 5.75 8.72
C LEU A 176 3.86 5.10 10.11
N LYS A 177 4.41 3.89 10.20
CA LYS A 177 4.33 2.99 11.36
C LYS A 177 5.34 3.32 12.46
N PHE A 178 6.57 3.68 12.09
CA PHE A 178 7.69 3.76 13.02
C PHE A 178 8.34 5.14 13.01
N GLY A 179 8.85 5.57 14.17
CA GLY A 179 9.54 6.86 14.35
C GLY A 179 11.06 6.78 14.23
N ASN A 180 11.61 5.60 13.92
CA ASN A 180 13.04 5.34 13.86
C ASN A 180 13.35 4.06 13.05
N ASP A 181 14.60 3.93 12.58
CA ASP A 181 15.04 2.79 11.76
C ASP A 181 15.12 1.47 12.53
N ARG A 182 15.44 1.50 13.83
CA ARG A 182 15.51 0.29 14.67
C ARG A 182 14.16 -0.44 14.67
N CYS A 183 13.07 0.26 14.96
CA CYS A 183 11.73 -0.32 14.93
C CYS A 183 11.31 -0.71 13.50
N GLY A 184 11.67 0.10 12.50
CA GLY A 184 11.45 -0.23 11.08
C GLY A 184 12.06 -1.58 10.67
N LEU A 185 13.29 -1.84 11.11
CA LEU A 185 14.00 -3.08 10.85
C LEU A 185 13.47 -4.23 11.70
N GLU A 186 13.47 -4.09 13.02
CA GLU A 186 13.16 -5.18 13.96
C GLU A 186 11.70 -5.63 13.90
N LEU A 187 10.78 -4.67 13.81
CA LEU A 187 9.35 -4.97 13.80
C LEU A 187 8.78 -5.07 12.40
N GLY A 188 9.34 -4.33 11.43
CA GLY A 188 8.81 -4.19 10.08
C GLY A 188 9.59 -4.92 8.99
N GLY A 189 10.83 -5.35 9.23
CA GLY A 189 11.71 -5.92 8.21
C GLY A 189 12.12 -4.90 7.13
N MET A 190 12.13 -3.61 7.46
CA MET A 190 12.40 -2.52 6.54
C MET A 190 13.66 -1.75 6.98
N PRO A 191 14.83 -2.01 6.36
CA PRO A 191 16.04 -1.23 6.62
C PRO A 191 15.86 0.24 6.19
N ASP A 192 16.58 1.17 6.80
CA ASP A 192 16.54 2.61 6.45
C ASP A 192 15.11 3.21 6.40
N TYR A 193 14.19 2.61 7.18
CA TYR A 193 12.75 2.85 7.12
C TYR A 193 12.38 4.32 7.18
N TRP A 194 12.98 5.05 8.14
CA TRP A 194 12.58 6.42 8.43
C TRP A 194 12.82 7.31 7.22
N ALA A 195 14.04 7.31 6.68
CA ALA A 195 14.40 8.14 5.54
C ALA A 195 13.61 7.76 4.29
N VAL A 196 13.40 6.47 4.03
CA VAL A 196 12.64 5.99 2.87
C VAL A 196 11.19 6.45 2.93
N VAL A 197 10.47 6.13 4.02
CA VAL A 197 9.03 6.34 4.10
C VAL A 197 8.70 7.82 4.25
N THR A 198 9.43 8.54 5.12
CA THR A 198 9.20 9.99 5.28
C THR A 198 9.57 10.77 4.02
N GLY A 199 10.64 10.38 3.32
CA GLY A 199 11.02 10.96 2.04
C GLY A 199 9.95 10.75 0.97
N ALA A 200 9.40 9.54 0.87
CA ALA A 200 8.30 9.23 -0.03
C ALA A 200 7.03 10.04 0.29
N ILE A 201 6.65 10.13 1.57
CA ILE A 201 5.50 10.93 2.03
C ILE A 201 5.69 12.40 1.70
N ALA A 202 6.85 12.98 2.04
CA ALA A 202 7.15 14.39 1.74
C ALA A 202 7.10 14.66 0.23
N TRP A 203 7.58 13.72 -0.59
CA TRP A 203 7.52 13.84 -2.03
C TRP A 203 6.07 13.85 -2.54
N VAL A 204 5.20 12.92 -2.12
CA VAL A 204 3.80 12.91 -2.59
C VAL A 204 2.97 14.06 -2.02
N ALA A 205 3.25 14.51 -0.79
CA ALA A 205 2.47 15.56 -0.11
C ALA A 205 2.59 16.95 -0.77
N THR A 206 3.56 17.14 -1.66
CA THR A 206 3.71 18.37 -2.47
C THR A 206 2.97 18.29 -3.82
N ARG A 207 2.42 17.11 -4.17
CA ARG A 207 1.89 16.80 -5.51
C ARG A 207 0.45 16.31 -5.49
N SER A 208 0.02 15.66 -4.42
CA SER A 208 -1.28 15.00 -4.34
C SER A 208 -1.83 14.99 -2.92
N PRO A 209 -3.15 14.81 -2.74
CA PRO A 209 -3.73 14.57 -1.43
C PRO A 209 -3.11 13.35 -0.75
N VAL A 210 -2.80 13.49 0.55
CA VAL A 210 -2.23 12.44 1.38
C VAL A 210 -2.99 12.38 2.70
N MET A 211 -3.34 11.17 3.10
CA MET A 211 -3.80 10.87 4.46
C MET A 211 -2.84 9.84 5.07
N VAL A 212 -2.09 10.22 6.09
CA VAL A 212 -1.12 9.33 6.73
C VAL A 212 -1.80 8.50 7.80
N ARG A 213 -1.68 7.18 7.71
CA ARG A 213 -2.14 6.24 8.72
C ARG A 213 -1.02 5.97 9.72
N HIS A 214 -1.34 6.03 11.00
CA HIS A 214 -0.42 5.69 12.08
C HIS A 214 -1.10 4.77 13.10
N LEU A 215 -0.53 3.58 13.30
CA LEU A 215 -1.01 2.62 14.30
C LEU A 215 -0.46 2.97 15.68
N LEU A 216 -1.36 3.19 16.63
CA LEU A 216 -1.02 3.34 18.04
C LEU A 216 -0.60 1.96 18.59
N MET A 217 0.72 1.74 18.67
CA MET A 217 1.28 0.48 19.11
C MET A 217 1.64 0.54 20.61
N PRO A 218 1.13 -0.40 21.43
CA PRO A 218 1.47 -0.46 22.85
C PRO A 218 2.99 -0.52 23.07
N GLY A 219 3.51 0.27 24.02
CA GLY A 219 4.94 0.31 24.34
C GLY A 219 5.83 1.10 23.37
N HIS A 220 5.26 1.68 22.30
CA HIS A 220 6.03 2.39 21.27
C HIS A 220 5.65 3.87 21.12
N PHE A 221 5.08 4.49 22.16
CA PHE A 221 4.71 5.90 22.10
C PHE A 221 5.93 6.80 21.89
N ASP A 222 6.92 6.73 22.80
CA ASP A 222 8.09 7.62 22.79
C ASP A 222 9.00 7.41 21.57
N CYS A 223 9.16 6.16 21.13
CA CYS A 223 10.06 5.84 20.02
C CYS A 223 9.38 5.91 18.64
N CYS A 224 8.05 5.79 18.56
CA CYS A 224 7.32 5.77 17.29
C CYS A 224 6.24 6.84 17.20
N THR A 225 5.22 6.81 18.06
CA THR A 225 4.06 7.70 17.91
C THR A 225 4.40 9.16 18.04
N GLU A 226 5.08 9.57 19.12
CA GLU A 226 5.43 10.97 19.31
C GLU A 226 6.35 11.50 18.17
N PRO A 227 7.45 10.82 17.79
CA PRO A 227 8.29 11.26 16.69
C PRO A 227 7.55 11.35 15.35
N VAL A 228 6.68 10.38 15.05
CA VAL A 228 5.86 10.38 13.83
C VAL A 228 4.95 11.61 13.79
N LEU A 229 4.17 11.84 14.85
CA LEU A 229 3.23 12.96 14.89
C LEU A 229 3.96 14.32 14.87
N ARG A 230 5.09 14.42 15.57
CA ARG A 230 5.95 15.62 15.53
C ARG A 230 6.49 15.88 14.13
N TRP A 231 6.96 14.85 13.44
CA TRP A 231 7.44 14.97 12.07
C TRP A 231 6.32 15.40 11.12
N LEU A 232 5.15 14.75 11.19
CA LEU A 232 3.99 15.10 10.36
C LEU A 232 3.56 16.56 10.56
N ALA A 233 3.51 17.03 11.80
CA ALA A 233 3.12 18.40 12.12
C ALA A 233 4.11 19.46 11.64
N THR A 234 5.39 19.10 11.44
CA THR A 234 6.45 20.06 11.08
C THR A 234 6.82 19.99 9.60
N ALA A 235 7.00 18.79 9.05
CA ALA A 235 7.53 18.58 7.70
C ALA A 235 6.43 18.57 6.63
N VAL A 236 5.24 18.08 6.96
CA VAL A 236 4.11 17.94 6.03
C VAL A 236 2.78 18.35 6.68
N PRO A 237 2.67 19.57 7.24
CA PRO A 237 1.50 20.00 8.03
C PRO A 237 0.17 19.99 7.27
N GLN A 238 0.20 19.90 5.94
CA GLN A 238 -0.97 19.85 5.07
C GLN A 238 -1.65 18.47 5.00
N VAL A 239 -1.02 17.40 5.51
CA VAL A 239 -1.59 16.03 5.40
C VAL A 239 -2.59 15.77 6.52
N THR A 240 -3.60 14.96 6.22
CA THR A 240 -4.52 14.45 7.26
C THR A 240 -3.91 13.23 7.94
N VAL A 241 -4.16 13.05 9.24
CA VAL A 241 -3.70 11.87 10.00
C VAL A 241 -4.90 11.00 10.36
N SER A 242 -4.82 9.71 10.04
CA SER A 242 -5.74 8.66 10.49
C SER A 242 -5.05 7.82 11.57
N LEU A 243 -5.52 7.93 12.82
CA LEU A 243 -4.98 7.14 13.94
C LEU A 243 -5.69 5.81 14.03
N LEU A 244 -4.93 4.73 13.88
CA LEU A 244 -5.46 3.37 13.99
C LEU A 244 -5.29 2.86 15.42
N THR A 245 -6.37 2.36 16.00
CA THR A 245 -6.40 1.77 17.36
C THR A 245 -6.47 0.25 17.35
N GLN A 246 -6.52 -0.34 16.15
CA GLN A 246 -6.76 -1.76 15.90
C GLN A 246 -5.49 -2.61 16.02
N TYR A 247 -4.73 -2.46 17.11
CA TYR A 247 -3.55 -3.29 17.33
C TYR A 247 -3.95 -4.73 17.66
N PHE A 248 -3.37 -5.69 16.93
CA PHE A 248 -3.47 -7.11 17.24
C PHE A 248 -2.09 -7.65 17.58
N PRO A 249 -1.90 -8.23 18.79
CA PRO A 249 -0.62 -8.79 19.17
C PRO A 249 -0.25 -9.98 18.26
N PRO A 250 1.04 -10.20 17.99
CA PRO A 250 1.50 -11.38 17.27
C PRO A 250 0.98 -12.66 17.94
N ALA A 251 0.71 -13.71 17.16
CA ALA A 251 0.28 -14.99 17.73
C ALA A 251 1.29 -15.55 18.76
N GLN A 252 2.58 -15.24 18.63
CA GLN A 252 3.61 -15.64 19.61
C GLN A 252 3.63 -14.79 20.89
N ALA A 253 2.99 -13.62 20.91
CA ALA A 253 2.88 -12.77 22.10
C ALA A 253 1.76 -13.24 23.04
N TRP A 254 0.90 -14.17 22.58
CA TRP A 254 -0.15 -14.76 23.41
C TRP A 254 0.39 -15.97 24.18
N GLN A 255 0.68 -15.78 25.47
CA GLN A 255 0.92 -16.89 26.40
C GLN A 255 -0.30 -17.07 27.31
N PRO A 256 -0.96 -18.25 27.34
CA PRO A 256 -2.00 -18.53 28.31
C PRO A 256 -1.40 -18.46 29.73
N GLY A 257 -1.77 -17.44 30.52
CA GLY A 257 -1.34 -17.27 31.91
C GLY A 257 -0.10 -16.40 32.14
N GLY A 258 0.41 -15.70 31.12
CA GLY A 258 1.55 -14.79 31.28
C GLY A 258 1.16 -13.48 31.98
N VAL A 259 1.64 -13.27 33.21
CA VAL A 259 1.57 -11.97 33.90
C VAL A 259 2.46 -10.97 33.13
N PRO A 260 2.02 -9.72 32.89
CA PRO A 260 2.84 -8.74 32.21
C PRO A 260 4.07 -8.42 33.07
N GLN A 261 5.27 -8.71 32.59
CA GLN A 261 6.48 -8.13 33.16
C GLN A 261 6.61 -6.72 32.58
N HIS A 262 6.26 -5.73 33.40
CA HIS A 262 6.66 -4.35 33.18
C HIS A 262 8.18 -4.26 33.40
N GLY A 263 8.92 -3.96 32.33
CA GLY A 263 10.33 -3.58 32.35
C GLY A 263 10.51 -2.30 31.57
#